data_AF-A0A6N6WN87-F1
#
_entry.id   AF-A0A6N6WN87-F1
#
_cell.length_a   1.000
_cell.length_b   1.000
_cell.length_c   1.000
_cell.angle_alpha   90.00
_cell.angle_beta   90.00
_cell.angle_gamma   90.00
#
_symmetry.space_group_name_H-M   'P 1'
#
loop_
_entity.id
_entity.type
_entity.pdbx_description
1 polymer ?
#
loop_
_entity_poly.entity_id
_entity_poly.type
_entity_poly.pdbx_seq_one_letter_code
_entity_poly.pdbx_strand_id
1 'polypeptide(L)'
;RDSTGVVTAKLLAEKNNPRADVVWGLAASSLAILDKEGMLTPYAPADLAKIGATYRDKANPPAWVGMDAWGAAICFNTVEAQKQNLPKPTSWADLTKPVYAGKIVMPNPASSGTGYLDVSAWLQMMGEQKGWAYM
;
A
#
# COMPACT_ATOMS: atom_id res chain seq x y z
N ARG A 1 11.19 8.00 -8.47
CA ARG A 1 10.85 7.21 -7.26
C ARG A 1 10.25 5.91 -7.75
N ASP A 2 10.82 4.78 -7.37
CA ASP A 2 10.30 3.46 -7.72
C ASP A 2 9.12 3.06 -6.84
N SER A 3 8.40 2.01 -7.25
CA SER A 3 7.30 1.49 -6.45
C SER A 3 7.80 0.85 -5.15
N THR A 4 6.99 0.92 -4.11
CA THR A 4 7.39 0.48 -2.76
C THR A 4 7.80 -0.98 -2.71
N GLY A 5 7.17 -1.88 -3.50
CA GLY A 5 7.58 -3.29 -3.59
C GLY A 5 8.99 -3.46 -4.18
N VAL A 6 9.31 -2.71 -5.23
CA VAL A 6 10.64 -2.69 -5.85
C VAL A 6 11.70 -2.17 -4.88
N VAL A 7 11.38 -1.08 -4.16
CA VAL A 7 12.28 -0.51 -3.16
C VAL A 7 12.53 -1.49 -2.01
N THR A 8 11.49 -2.17 -1.51
CA THR A 8 11.63 -3.19 -0.46
C THR A 8 12.51 -4.36 -0.92
N ALA A 9 12.30 -4.87 -2.14
CA ALA A 9 13.13 -5.93 -2.70
C ALA A 9 14.60 -5.51 -2.84
N LYS A 10 14.84 -4.27 -3.29
CA LYS A 10 16.20 -3.70 -3.37
C LYS A 10 16.86 -3.62 -2.00
N LEU A 11 16.16 -3.08 -0.99
CA LEU A 11 16.68 -2.99 0.37
C LEU A 11 17.05 -4.36 0.91
N LEU A 12 16.19 -5.37 0.75
CA LEU A 12 16.46 -6.75 1.15
C LEU A 12 17.72 -7.33 0.47
N ALA A 13 17.91 -7.08 -0.82
CA ALA A 13 19.09 -7.50 -1.54
C ALA A 13 20.38 -6.80 -1.04
N GLU A 14 20.26 -5.56 -0.57
CA GLU A 14 21.34 -4.75 -0.03
C GLU A 14 21.60 -4.98 1.48
N LYS A 15 20.91 -5.94 2.12
CA LYS A 15 20.97 -6.19 3.58
C LYS A 15 22.38 -6.28 4.15
N ASN A 16 23.28 -6.97 3.46
CA ASN A 16 24.67 -7.18 3.92
C ASN A 16 25.63 -6.06 3.47
N ASN A 17 25.16 -5.09 2.69
CA ASN A 17 25.90 -3.91 2.27
C ASN A 17 24.95 -2.71 2.11
N PRO A 18 24.36 -2.21 3.22
CA PRO A 18 23.35 -1.16 3.16
C PRO A 18 23.86 0.07 2.42
N ARG A 19 23.03 0.60 1.50
CA ARG A 19 23.37 1.77 0.67
C ARG A 19 22.66 3.04 1.09
N ALA A 20 21.68 2.93 1.99
CA ALA A 20 20.85 4.02 2.47
C ALA A 20 20.87 4.06 4.00
N ASP A 21 20.89 5.27 4.56
CA ASP A 21 20.83 5.51 6.01
C ASP A 21 19.39 5.60 6.53
N VAL A 22 18.46 6.04 5.68
CA VAL A 22 17.05 6.26 6.04
C VAL A 22 16.13 5.67 4.97
N VAL A 23 15.15 4.90 5.43
CA VAL A 23 14.05 4.41 4.59
C VAL A 23 12.82 5.27 4.83
N TRP A 24 12.32 5.91 3.77
CA TRP A 24 11.25 6.91 3.87
C TRP A 24 10.16 6.67 2.81
N GLY A 25 8.89 6.79 3.20
CA GLY A 25 7.75 6.70 2.29
C GLY A 25 7.47 5.29 1.74
N LEU A 26 7.77 4.25 2.54
CA LEU A 26 7.31 2.88 2.33
C LEU A 26 6.07 2.59 3.18
N ALA A 27 5.30 1.58 2.79
CA ALA A 27 4.20 1.09 3.62
C ALA A 27 4.72 0.42 4.89
N ALA A 28 3.96 0.53 5.99
CA ALA A 28 4.31 -0.12 7.26
C ALA A 28 4.52 -1.63 7.12
N SER A 29 3.83 -2.30 6.20
CA SER A 29 4.05 -3.72 5.88
C SER A 29 5.47 -4.00 5.37
N SER A 30 6.05 -3.09 4.59
CA SER A 30 7.45 -3.20 4.14
C SER A 30 8.42 -2.96 5.30
N LEU A 31 8.17 -1.97 6.14
CA LEU A 31 9.01 -1.70 7.31
C LEU A 31 8.99 -2.87 8.31
N ALA A 32 7.84 -3.53 8.50
CA ALA A 32 7.74 -4.73 9.32
C ALA A 32 8.58 -5.90 8.77
N ILE A 33 8.69 -6.05 7.44
CA ILE A 33 9.56 -7.06 6.82
C ILE A 33 11.03 -6.71 7.09
N LEU A 34 11.43 -5.46 6.89
CA LEU A 34 12.81 -5.02 7.14
C LEU A 34 13.21 -5.17 8.61
N ASP A 35 12.30 -4.86 9.53
CA ASP A 35 12.48 -5.07 10.97
C ASP A 35 12.67 -6.54 11.32
N LYS A 36 11.81 -7.43 10.79
CA LYS A 36 11.94 -8.87 10.95
C LYS A 36 13.29 -9.41 10.45
N GLU A 37 13.83 -8.79 9.42
CA GLU A 37 15.16 -9.11 8.88
C GLU A 37 16.31 -8.46 9.69
N GLY A 38 16.03 -7.67 10.71
CA GLY A 38 17.04 -6.99 11.53
C GLY A 38 17.74 -5.84 10.80
N MET A 39 17.06 -5.21 9.85
CA MET A 39 17.63 -4.18 8.98
C MET A 39 17.38 -2.75 9.47
N LEU A 40 16.52 -2.56 10.48
CA LEU A 40 16.17 -1.25 11.01
C LEU A 40 16.89 -0.99 12.33
N THR A 41 17.33 0.24 12.52
CA THR A 41 17.84 0.72 13.81
C THR A 41 16.69 1.41 14.56
N PRO A 42 16.25 0.89 15.72
CA PRO A 42 15.19 1.50 16.49
C PRO A 42 15.49 2.95 16.90
N TYR A 43 14.51 3.84 16.73
CA TYR A 43 14.67 5.25 17.02
C TYR A 43 13.34 5.90 17.47
N ALA A 44 13.38 6.59 18.60
CA ALA A 44 12.26 7.38 19.11
C ALA A 44 12.47 8.87 18.77
N PRO A 45 11.71 9.46 17.82
CA PRO A 45 11.74 10.89 17.58
C PRO A 45 11.23 11.68 18.80
N ALA A 46 11.69 12.93 18.97
CA ALA A 46 11.33 13.77 20.11
C ALA A 46 9.80 13.92 20.30
N ASP A 47 9.06 13.96 19.18
CA ASP A 47 7.62 14.13 19.14
C ASP A 47 6.83 12.80 19.07
N LEU A 48 7.45 11.65 19.43
CA LEU A 48 6.82 10.33 19.35
C LEU A 48 5.46 10.25 20.06
N ALA A 49 5.28 10.97 21.16
CA ALA A 49 4.04 11.03 21.92
C ALA A 49 2.86 11.63 21.12
N LYS A 50 3.13 12.40 20.06
CA LYS A 50 2.12 12.95 19.14
C LYS A 50 1.66 11.93 18.09
N ILE A 51 2.39 10.83 17.92
CA ILE A 51 2.07 9.76 16.97
C ILE A 51 1.21 8.72 17.69
N GLY A 52 -0.03 8.52 17.22
CA GLY A 52 -0.94 7.53 17.77
C GLY A 52 -0.33 6.12 17.78
N ALA A 53 -0.57 5.35 18.84
CA ALA A 53 0.08 4.05 19.06
C ALA A 53 -0.15 3.03 17.92
N THR A 54 -1.25 3.14 17.17
CA THR A 54 -1.55 2.29 16.01
C THR A 54 -0.67 2.60 14.79
N TYR A 55 -0.07 3.80 14.72
CA TYR A 55 0.72 4.28 13.59
C TYR A 55 2.22 4.19 13.83
N ARG A 56 2.67 3.37 14.77
CA ARG A 56 4.09 3.15 15.04
C ARG A 56 4.31 1.73 15.54
N ASP A 57 5.55 1.28 15.48
CA ASP A 57 5.94 0.04 16.13
C ASP A 57 5.67 0.10 17.64
N LYS A 58 5.29 -1.04 18.22
CA LYS A 58 4.97 -1.21 19.64
C LYS A 58 6.23 -1.35 20.50
N ALA A 59 7.39 -1.64 19.92
CA ALA A 59 8.65 -1.67 20.65
C ALA A 59 9.04 -0.29 21.20
N ASN A 60 9.96 -0.30 22.16
CA ASN A 60 10.49 0.92 22.76
C ASN A 60 12.03 0.83 22.90
N PRO A 61 12.80 1.59 22.11
CA PRO A 61 12.36 2.49 21.04
C PRO A 61 11.70 1.74 19.85
N PRO A 62 10.81 2.39 19.08
CA PRO A 62 10.16 1.76 17.94
C PRO A 62 11.12 1.55 16.77
N ALA A 63 10.98 0.44 16.05
CA ALA A 63 11.74 0.17 14.83
C ALA A 63 11.32 1.07 13.64
N TRP A 64 10.06 1.53 13.63
CA TRP A 64 9.52 2.44 12.63
C TRP A 64 8.40 3.32 13.20
N VAL A 65 8.19 4.47 12.56
CA VAL A 65 7.12 5.42 12.89
C VAL A 65 6.37 5.82 11.62
N GLY A 66 5.04 5.96 11.73
CA GLY A 66 4.18 6.44 10.66
C GLY A 66 4.32 7.95 10.49
N MET A 67 4.38 8.39 9.23
CA MET A 67 4.50 9.79 8.83
C MET A 67 3.22 10.33 8.22
N ASP A 68 2.49 9.50 7.49
CA ASP A 68 1.23 9.80 6.82
C ASP A 68 0.31 8.58 6.81
N ALA A 69 -0.99 8.84 6.65
CA ALA A 69 -2.01 7.82 6.47
C ALA A 69 -2.66 8.02 5.10
N TRP A 70 -2.82 6.92 4.36
CA TRP A 70 -3.45 6.91 3.05
C TRP A 70 -4.53 5.84 2.97
N GLY A 71 -5.52 6.07 2.11
CA GLY A 71 -6.59 5.13 1.80
C GLY A 71 -6.72 4.94 0.29
N ALA A 72 -7.11 3.74 -0.12
CA ALA A 72 -7.41 3.43 -1.50
C ALA A 72 -8.72 4.09 -1.93
N ALA A 73 -8.73 4.69 -3.12
CA ALA A 73 -9.91 5.28 -3.73
C ALA A 73 -9.90 5.08 -5.24
N ILE A 74 -11.10 5.08 -5.83
CA ILE A 74 -11.27 5.04 -7.28
C ILE A 74 -11.20 6.47 -7.82
N CYS A 75 -10.21 6.74 -8.67
CA CYS A 75 -10.15 7.97 -9.45
C CYS A 75 -10.97 7.81 -10.74
N PHE A 76 -12.11 8.49 -10.83
CA PHE A 76 -13.00 8.40 -11.98
C PHE A 76 -12.79 9.58 -12.95
N ASN A 77 -12.39 9.29 -14.19
CA ASN A 77 -12.22 10.30 -15.23
C ASN A 77 -13.59 10.70 -15.81
N THR A 78 -14.13 11.83 -15.36
CA THR A 78 -15.44 12.33 -15.77
C THR A 78 -15.53 12.72 -17.24
N VAL A 79 -14.44 13.20 -17.83
CA VAL A 79 -14.38 13.61 -19.25
C VAL A 79 -14.51 12.39 -20.16
N GLU A 80 -13.73 11.34 -19.91
CA GLU A 80 -13.81 10.11 -20.70
C GLU A 80 -15.09 9.33 -20.44
N ALA A 81 -15.59 9.36 -19.19
CA ALA A 81 -16.85 8.75 -18.86
C ALA A 81 -18.03 9.37 -19.62
N GLN A 82 -18.07 10.70 -19.74
CA GLN A 82 -19.13 11.39 -20.48
C GLN A 82 -19.12 11.02 -21.97
N LYS A 83 -17.95 10.96 -22.62
CA LYS A 83 -17.82 10.56 -24.04
C LYS A 83 -18.33 9.15 -24.31
N GLN A 84 -18.25 8.28 -23.31
CA GLN A 84 -18.55 6.85 -23.41
C GLN A 84 -19.86 6.47 -22.69
N ASN A 85 -20.60 7.45 -22.17
CA ASN A 85 -21.80 7.26 -21.36
C ASN A 85 -21.60 6.28 -20.18
N LEU A 86 -20.43 6.32 -19.53
CA LEU A 86 -20.12 5.47 -18.39
C LEU A 86 -20.77 6.02 -17.12
N PRO A 87 -21.51 5.19 -16.35
CA PRO A 87 -21.98 5.59 -15.03
C PRO A 87 -20.80 5.80 -14.08
N LYS A 88 -21.00 6.62 -13.04
CA LYS A 88 -20.02 6.75 -11.95
C LYS A 88 -20.15 5.53 -11.02
N PRO A 89 -19.08 4.76 -10.76
CA PRO A 89 -19.14 3.68 -9.77
C PRO A 89 -19.26 4.27 -8.36
N THR A 90 -20.04 3.62 -7.50
CA THR A 90 -20.21 4.01 -6.08
C THR A 90 -19.67 2.95 -5.13
N SER A 91 -19.28 1.79 -5.65
CA SER A 91 -18.73 0.67 -4.89
C SER A 91 -17.67 -0.09 -5.70
N TRP A 92 -16.84 -0.88 -5.01
CA TRP A 92 -15.92 -1.81 -5.67
C TRP A 92 -16.67 -2.79 -6.58
N ALA A 93 -17.83 -3.29 -6.13
CA ALA A 93 -18.65 -4.23 -6.88
C ALA A 93 -19.18 -3.65 -8.21
N ASP A 94 -19.34 -2.33 -8.32
CA ASP A 94 -19.74 -1.73 -9.60
C ASP A 94 -18.70 -1.96 -10.69
N LEU A 95 -17.42 -2.06 -10.33
CA LEU A 95 -16.32 -2.21 -11.28
C LEU A 95 -16.37 -3.54 -12.05
N THR A 96 -17.10 -4.55 -11.57
CA THR A 96 -17.29 -5.83 -12.29
C THR A 96 -18.39 -5.77 -13.34
N LYS A 97 -19.15 -4.67 -13.42
CA LYS A 97 -20.22 -4.53 -14.40
C LYS A 97 -19.64 -4.48 -15.83
N PRO A 98 -20.27 -5.14 -16.81
CA PRO A 98 -19.77 -5.18 -18.20
C PRO A 98 -19.50 -3.82 -18.84
N VAL A 99 -20.21 -2.76 -18.38
CA VAL A 99 -20.03 -1.39 -18.87
C VAL A 99 -18.61 -0.85 -18.66
N TYR A 100 -17.85 -1.38 -17.69
CA TYR A 100 -16.47 -0.96 -17.42
C TYR A 100 -15.40 -1.86 -18.05
N ALA A 101 -15.80 -2.88 -18.83
CA ALA A 101 -14.86 -3.80 -19.47
C ALA A 101 -13.85 -3.04 -20.36
N GLY A 102 -12.55 -3.24 -20.10
CA GLY A 102 -11.46 -2.54 -20.80
C GLY A 102 -11.31 -1.05 -20.45
N LYS A 103 -11.97 -0.56 -19.39
CA LYS A 103 -11.94 0.85 -18.93
C LYS A 103 -11.32 1.05 -17.56
N ILE A 104 -10.93 -0.03 -16.90
CA ILE A 104 -10.33 -0.02 -15.56
C ILE A 104 -8.84 -0.31 -15.69
N VAL A 105 -8.04 0.45 -14.97
CA VAL A 105 -6.61 0.21 -14.81
C VAL A 105 -6.29 0.19 -13.33
N MET A 106 -5.41 -0.72 -12.94
CA MET A 106 -4.88 -0.81 -11.58
C MET A 106 -3.38 -1.14 -11.65
N PRO A 107 -2.58 -0.72 -10.66
CA PRO A 107 -1.16 -1.07 -10.63
C PRO A 107 -0.98 -2.57 -10.42
N ASN A 108 0.05 -3.16 -11.04
CA ASN A 108 0.37 -4.58 -10.87
C ASN A 108 0.72 -4.89 -9.40
N PRO A 109 -0.08 -5.71 -8.67
CA PRO A 109 0.12 -5.97 -7.25
C PRO A 109 1.43 -6.71 -6.92
N ALA A 110 2.05 -7.40 -7.88
CA ALA A 110 3.31 -8.10 -7.66
C ALA A 110 4.50 -7.15 -7.50
N SER A 111 4.44 -5.96 -8.12
CA SER A 111 5.50 -4.95 -8.06
C SER A 111 5.11 -3.68 -7.30
N SER A 112 3.80 -3.42 -7.21
CA SER A 112 3.27 -2.21 -6.60
C SER A 112 2.71 -2.45 -5.22
N GLY A 113 3.22 -1.73 -4.22
CA GLY A 113 2.66 -1.83 -2.88
C GLY A 113 1.25 -1.28 -2.78
N THR A 114 0.84 -0.30 -3.60
CA THR A 114 -0.56 0.13 -3.66
C THR A 114 -1.44 -1.00 -4.16
N GLY A 115 -1.05 -1.68 -5.25
CA GLY A 115 -1.79 -2.82 -5.78
C GLY A 115 -1.86 -3.97 -4.77
N TYR A 116 -0.74 -4.26 -4.09
CA TYR A 116 -0.72 -5.25 -3.01
C TYR A 116 -1.69 -4.90 -1.87
N LEU A 117 -1.76 -3.62 -1.47
CA LEU A 117 -2.65 -3.15 -0.42
C LEU A 117 -4.13 -3.20 -0.85
N ASP A 118 -4.43 -2.88 -2.11
CA ASP A 118 -5.80 -2.99 -2.67
C ASP A 118 -6.29 -4.44 -2.63
N VAL A 119 -5.48 -5.38 -3.14
CA VAL A 119 -5.78 -6.82 -3.09
C VAL A 119 -5.97 -7.27 -1.64
N SER A 120 -5.04 -6.91 -0.76
CA SER A 120 -5.10 -7.26 0.66
C SER A 120 -6.36 -6.70 1.34
N ALA A 121 -6.78 -5.49 0.96
CA ALA A 121 -8.00 -4.87 1.48
C ALA A 121 -9.26 -5.58 0.99
N TRP A 122 -9.34 -5.95 -0.30
CA TRP A 122 -10.48 -6.70 -0.82
C TRP A 122 -10.62 -8.07 -0.16
N LEU A 123 -9.52 -8.81 0.04
CA LEU A 123 -9.55 -10.10 0.73
C LEU A 123 -10.03 -9.95 2.18
N GLN A 124 -9.58 -8.91 2.90
CA GLN A 124 -10.02 -8.64 4.27
C GLN A 124 -11.48 -8.19 4.37
N MET A 125 -11.93 -7.34 3.45
CA MET A 125 -13.29 -6.77 3.46
C MET A 125 -14.35 -7.77 2.97
N MET A 126 -14.02 -8.56 1.94
CA MET A 126 -14.97 -9.46 1.29
C MET A 126 -14.85 -10.92 1.76
N GLY A 127 -13.72 -11.27 2.39
CA GLY A 127 -13.29 -12.66 2.63
C GLY A 127 -12.56 -13.23 1.42
N GLU A 128 -11.65 -14.19 1.64
CA GLU A 128 -10.75 -14.69 0.59
C GLU A 128 -11.48 -15.17 -0.67
N GLN A 129 -12.46 -16.07 -0.52
CA GLN A 129 -13.17 -16.64 -1.67
C GLN A 129 -13.86 -15.57 -2.51
N LYS A 130 -14.53 -14.60 -1.88
CA LYS A 130 -15.26 -13.54 -2.59
C LYS A 130 -14.30 -12.50 -3.17
N GLY A 131 -13.22 -12.17 -2.46
CA GLY A 131 -12.20 -11.24 -2.94
C GLY A 131 -11.46 -11.80 -4.16
N TRP A 132 -11.13 -13.10 -4.16
CA TRP A 132 -10.56 -13.75 -5.35
C TRP A 132 -11.55 -13.84 -6.51
N ALA A 133 -12.84 -14.05 -6.25
CA ALA A 133 -13.86 -14.04 -7.29
C ALA A 133 -14.17 -12.64 -7.85
N TYR A 134 -13.83 -11.57 -7.11
CA TYR A 134 -13.99 -10.19 -7.54
C TYR A 134 -12.92 -9.77 -8.57
N MET A 135 -11.71 -10.32 -8.45
CA MET A 135 -10.54 -10.03 -9.30
C MET A 135 -10.53 -10.89 -10.56
#